data_AF-A0A257ZM64-F1
#
_entry.id   AF-A0A257ZM64-F1
#
_cell.length_a   1.000
_cell.length_b   1.000
_cell.length_c   1.000
_cell.angle_alpha   90.00
_cell.angle_beta   90.00
_cell.angle_gamma   90.00
#
_symmetry.space_group_name_H-M   'P 1'
#
loop_
_entity.id
_entity.type
_entity.pdbx_description
1 polymer ?
#
loop_
_entity_poly.entity_id
_entity_poly.type
_entity_poly.pdbx_seq_one_letter_code
_entity_poly.pdbx_strand_id
1 'polypeptide(L)'
;MMAWGVNSSRWDDTVDEVTRKLFDPDEIPDAGFVMTTWHTDETLEGVFWYAQFNGAWGFNDQELAFTLILDIGSEDRGLELLNLFRQSRDLPDREP
;
A
#
# COMPACT_ATOMS: atom_id res chain seq x y z
N MET A 1 3.32 -2.85 -1.47
CA MET A 1 1.85 -3.01 -1.61
C MET A 1 1.22 -2.50 -0.33
N MET A 2 0.08 -1.82 -0.42
CA MET A 2 -0.63 -1.29 0.74
C MET A 2 -2.07 -1.77 0.69
N ALA A 3 -2.64 -2.16 1.82
CA ALA A 3 -4.04 -2.54 1.93
C ALA A 3 -4.74 -1.68 2.99
N TRP A 4 -6.00 -1.31 2.73
CA TRP A 4 -6.81 -0.50 3.64
C TRP A 4 -8.18 -1.12 3.85
N GLY A 5 -8.74 -0.90 5.04
CA GLY A 5 -10.08 -1.33 5.41
C GLY A 5 -10.14 -2.67 6.14
N VAL A 6 -11.36 -3.19 6.26
CA VAL A 6 -11.67 -4.37 7.10
C VAL A 6 -10.88 -5.58 6.64
N ASN A 7 -10.15 -6.19 7.58
CA ASN A 7 -9.29 -7.35 7.32
C ASN A 7 -8.21 -7.10 6.25
N SER A 8 -7.72 -5.86 6.12
CA SER A 8 -6.69 -5.51 5.13
C SER A 8 -5.39 -6.30 5.30
N SER A 9 -5.06 -6.73 6.52
CA SER A 9 -3.91 -7.61 6.79
C SER A 9 -3.95 -8.94 6.03
N ARG A 10 -5.11 -9.41 5.57
CA ARG A 10 -5.20 -10.66 4.79
C ARG A 10 -4.51 -10.57 3.43
N TRP A 11 -4.34 -9.37 2.89
CA TRP A 11 -3.57 -9.15 1.67
C TRP A 11 -2.09 -9.41 1.90
N ASP A 12 -1.56 -8.98 3.05
CA ASP A 12 -0.20 -9.25 3.49
C ASP A 12 0.04 -10.75 3.67
N ASP A 13 -0.83 -11.45 4.41
CA ASP A 13 -0.77 -12.91 4.59
C ASP A 13 -0.69 -13.66 3.24
N THR A 14 -1.43 -13.17 2.23
CA THR A 14 -1.47 -13.78 0.90
C THR A 14 -0.16 -13.56 0.14
N VAL A 15 0.44 -12.37 0.23
CA VAL A 15 1.75 -12.08 -0.37
C VAL A 15 2.83 -12.94 0.29
N ASP A 16 2.81 -13.06 1.61
CA ASP A 16 3.74 -13.90 2.36
C ASP A 16 3.62 -15.38 1.95
N GLU A 17 2.40 -15.90 1.86
CA GLU A 17 2.15 -17.28 1.44
C GLU A 17 2.72 -17.56 0.04
N VAL A 18 2.49 -16.66 -0.92
CA VAL A 18 3.00 -16.81 -2.29
C VAL A 18 4.51 -16.69 -2.33
N THR A 19 5.09 -15.71 -1.60
CA THR A 19 6.54 -15.50 -1.52
C THR A 19 7.24 -16.76 -0.99
N ARG A 20 6.71 -17.36 0.07
CA ARG A 20 7.24 -18.61 0.65
C ARG A 20 7.11 -19.85 -0.25
N LYS A 21 6.24 -19.81 -1.26
CA LYS A 21 6.14 -20.89 -2.27
C LYS A 21 7.17 -20.71 -3.39
N LEU A 22 7.64 -19.49 -3.61
CA LEU A 22 8.58 -19.14 -4.68
C LEU A 22 10.02 -19.15 -4.20
N PHE A 23 10.25 -18.81 -2.94
CA PHE A 23 11.58 -18.61 -2.38
C PHE A 23 11.70 -19.23 -0.99
N ASP A 24 12.88 -19.72 -0.67
CA ASP A 24 13.25 -20.03 0.71
C ASP A 24 13.41 -18.72 1.50
N PRO A 25 13.00 -18.64 2.79
CA PRO A 25 12.97 -17.39 3.54
C PRO A 25 14.30 -16.62 3.60
N ASP A 26 15.42 -17.35 3.60
CA ASP A 26 16.77 -16.76 3.68
C ASP A 26 17.37 -16.45 2.29
N GLU A 27 16.64 -16.74 1.21
CA GLU A 27 17.11 -16.64 -0.18
C GLU A 27 16.16 -15.81 -1.07
N ILE A 28 15.32 -14.95 -0.48
CA ILE A 28 14.45 -14.05 -1.25
C ILE A 28 15.34 -12.99 -1.94
N PRO A 29 15.40 -12.95 -3.28
CA PRO A 29 16.13 -11.90 -3.97
C PRO A 29 15.43 -10.55 -3.75
N ASP A 30 16.18 -9.45 -3.69
CA ASP A 30 15.62 -8.10 -3.51
C ASP A 30 14.46 -7.79 -4.47
N ALA A 31 14.57 -8.22 -5.73
CA ALA A 31 13.54 -8.02 -6.75
C ALA A 31 12.26 -8.86 -6.51
N GLY A 32 12.36 -9.93 -5.72
CA GLY A 32 11.24 -10.77 -5.30
C GLY A 32 10.65 -10.36 -3.95
N PHE A 33 11.33 -9.48 -3.20
CA PHE A 33 10.85 -8.99 -1.92
C PHE A 33 9.79 -7.90 -2.12
N VAL A 34 8.56 -8.20 -1.72
CA VAL A 34 7.43 -7.25 -1.79
C VAL A 34 7.18 -6.71 -0.39
N MET A 35 7.53 -5.45 -0.16
CA MET A 35 7.17 -4.79 1.10
C MET A 35 5.67 -4.51 1.16
N THR A 36 5.06 -4.81 2.29
CA THR A 36 3.61 -4.74 2.53
C THR A 36 3.30 -3.92 3.76
N THR A 37 2.21 -3.15 3.71
CA THR A 37 1.63 -2.47 4.88
C THR A 37 0.11 -2.61 4.86
N TRP A 38 -0.51 -2.61 6.03
CA TRP A 38 -1.96 -2.71 6.18
C TRP A 38 -2.46 -1.65 7.16
N HIS A 39 -3.58 -1.04 6.80
CA HIS A 39 -4.12 0.14 7.47
C HIS A 39 -5.61 -0.12 7.77
N THR A 40 -5.89 -0.95 8.78
CA THR A 40 -7.25 -1.42 9.08
C THR A 40 -8.16 -0.30 9.63
N ASP A 41 -7.62 0.49 10.56
CA ASP A 41 -8.41 1.45 11.37
C ASP A 41 -8.10 2.92 11.02
N GLU A 42 -7.27 3.15 10.00
CA GLU A 42 -6.90 4.48 9.55
C GLU A 42 -7.96 5.08 8.61
N THR A 43 -7.97 6.41 8.51
CA THR A 43 -8.76 7.10 7.47
C THR A 43 -8.17 6.83 6.09
N LEU A 44 -8.99 6.80 5.04
CA LEU A 44 -8.50 6.59 3.68
C LEU A 44 -7.58 7.73 3.24
N GLU A 45 -7.89 8.95 3.66
CA GLU A 45 -7.04 10.15 3.52
C GLU A 45 -5.70 9.98 4.25
N GLY A 46 -5.73 9.32 5.42
CA GLY A 46 -4.59 8.72 6.15
C GLY A 46 -3.64 7.99 5.22
N VAL A 47 -4.18 6.92 4.66
CA VAL A 47 -3.45 5.97 3.83
C VAL A 47 -3.00 6.59 2.52
N PHE A 48 -3.81 7.44 1.90
CA PHE A 48 -3.41 8.13 0.68
C PHE A 48 -2.29 9.13 0.90
N TRP A 49 -2.25 9.82 2.04
CA TRP A 49 -1.08 10.61 2.42
C TRP A 49 0.13 9.68 2.63
N TYR A 50 -0.02 8.61 3.40
CA TYR A 50 1.06 7.65 3.66
C TYR A 50 1.65 7.11 2.35
N ALA A 51 0.81 6.72 1.39
CA ALA A 51 1.21 6.21 0.08
C ALA A 51 2.09 7.20 -0.71
N GLN A 52 1.91 8.50 -0.50
CA GLN A 52 2.63 9.55 -1.22
C GLN A 52 3.97 9.91 -0.56
N PHE A 53 4.11 9.70 0.75
CA PHE A 53 5.29 10.16 1.50
C PHE A 53 6.13 9.02 2.08
N ASN A 54 5.49 7.98 2.62
CA ASN A 54 6.15 6.84 3.26
C ASN A 54 6.12 5.60 2.37
N GLY A 55 4.95 5.25 1.85
CA GLY A 55 4.74 4.09 0.97
C GLY A 55 5.30 4.26 -0.44
N ALA A 56 5.89 5.41 -0.75
CA ALA A 56 6.56 5.70 -2.03
C ALA A 56 7.97 5.09 -2.11
N TRP A 57 8.45 4.43 -1.06
CA TRP A 57 9.78 3.84 -0.99
C TRP A 57 9.69 2.32 -0.82
N GLY A 58 10.47 1.57 -1.58
CA GLY A 58 10.61 0.12 -1.46
C GLY A 58 11.67 -0.30 -0.42
N PHE A 59 11.85 -1.61 -0.25
CA PHE A 59 12.76 -2.21 0.73
C PHE A 59 14.22 -1.71 0.67
N ASN A 60 14.73 -1.39 -0.52
CA ASN A 60 16.10 -0.90 -0.73
C ASN A 60 16.14 0.61 -1.03
N ASP A 61 15.25 1.40 -0.41
CA ASP A 61 15.13 2.84 -0.63
C ASP A 61 14.89 3.23 -2.11
N GLN A 62 14.38 2.29 -2.91
CA GLN A 62 14.01 2.54 -4.29
C GLN A 62 12.67 3.28 -4.32
N GLU A 63 12.67 4.47 -4.92
CA GLU A 63 11.45 5.25 -5.17
C GLU A 63 10.51 4.49 -6.13
N LEU A 64 9.23 4.43 -5.77
CA LEU A 64 8.14 3.87 -6.56
C LEU A 64 7.47 5.01 -7.36
N ALA A 65 7.84 5.15 -8.62
CA ALA A 65 7.42 6.29 -9.46
C ALA A 65 5.91 6.36 -9.78
N PHE A 66 5.17 5.27 -9.58
CA PHE A 66 3.75 5.18 -9.93
C PHE A 66 2.93 4.56 -8.81
N THR A 67 1.81 5.19 -8.48
CA THR A 67 0.80 4.64 -7.57
C THR A 67 -0.40 4.14 -8.37
N LEU A 68 -0.75 2.87 -8.18
CA LEU A 68 -2.00 2.28 -8.67
C LEU A 68 -3.00 2.20 -7.51
N ILE A 69 -4.19 2.77 -7.69
CA ILE A 69 -5.30 2.64 -6.76
C ILE A 69 -6.25 1.57 -7.31
N LEU A 70 -6.44 0.50 -6.54
CA LEU A 70 -7.40 -0.56 -6.84
C LEU A 70 -8.51 -0.53 -5.78
N ASP A 71 -9.71 -0.10 -6.18
CA ASP A 71 -10.92 -0.17 -5.34
C ASP A 71 -11.72 -1.42 -5.69
N ILE A 72 -12.06 -2.21 -4.68
CA ILE A 72 -12.85 -3.44 -4.86
C ILE A 72 -14.18 -3.24 -4.14
N GLY A 73 -15.21 -2.91 -4.93
CA GLY A 73 -16.55 -2.64 -4.43
C GLY A 73 -17.60 -2.77 -5.52
N SER A 74 -18.87 -2.62 -5.14
CA SER A 74 -20.00 -2.64 -6.08
C SER A 74 -20.27 -1.30 -6.77
N GLU A 75 -19.60 -0.23 -6.32
CA GLU A 75 -19.79 1.14 -6.81
C GLU A 75 -18.56 1.61 -7.58
N ASP A 76 -18.78 2.35 -8.67
CA ASP A 76 -17.69 3.02 -9.39
C ASP A 76 -17.35 4.34 -8.68
N ARG A 77 -16.22 4.35 -8.00
CA ARG A 77 -15.69 5.51 -7.25
C ARG A 77 -14.31 5.95 -7.73
N GLY A 78 -13.89 5.52 -8.92
CA GLY A 78 -12.51 5.75 -9.39
C GLY A 78 -12.12 7.24 -9.43
N LEU A 79 -13.01 8.09 -9.93
CA LEU A 79 -12.78 9.55 -9.99
C LEU A 79 -12.74 10.19 -8.59
N GLU A 80 -13.62 9.75 -7.68
CA GLU A 80 -13.65 10.23 -6.30
C GLU A 80 -12.34 9.91 -5.59
N LEU A 81 -11.90 8.66 -5.67
CA LEU A 81 -10.67 8.18 -5.04
C LEU A 81 -9.42 8.85 -5.60
N LEU A 82 -9.36 9.07 -6.91
CA LEU A 82 -8.26 9.82 -7.53
C LEU A 82 -8.20 11.27 -7.05
N ASN A 83 -9.36 11.91 -6.85
CA ASN A 83 -9.42 13.26 -6.32
C ASN A 83 -9.01 13.29 -4.84
N LEU A 84 -9.51 12.36 -4.04
CA LEU A 84 -9.14 12.22 -2.63
C LEU A 84 -7.65 11.98 -2.46
N PHE A 85 -7.05 11.12 -3.29
CA PHE A 85 -5.60 10.85 -3.28
C PHE A 85 -4.79 12.13 -3.50
N ARG A 86 -5.14 12.92 -4.52
CA ARG A 86 -4.48 14.20 -4.82
C ARG A 86 -4.63 15.21 -3.68
N GLN A 87 -5.82 15.33 -3.11
CA GLN A 87 -6.11 16.25 -2.01
C GLN A 87 -5.42 15.82 -0.71
N SER A 88 -5.28 14.52 -0.49
CA SER A 88 -4.67 13.97 0.72
C SER A 88 -3.22 14.38 0.90
N ARG A 89 -2.54 14.80 -0.18
CA ARG A 89 -1.17 15.32 -0.13
C ARG A 89 -1.03 16.54 0.78
N ASP A 90 -2.06 17.39 0.82
CA ASP A 90 -2.03 18.68 1.49
C ASP A 90 -2.61 18.61 2.92
N LEU A 91 -2.81 17.40 3.47
CA LEU A 91 -3.29 17.21 4.83
C LEU A 91 -2.29 17.76 5.86
N PRO A 92 -2.72 18.65 6.77
CA PRO A 92 -1.84 19.20 7.80
C PRO A 92 -1.48 18.13 8.84
N ASP A 93 -0.24 18.20 9.32
CA ASP A 93 0.32 17.41 10.44
C ASP A 93 0.02 15.91 10.41
N ARG A 94 0.94 15.14 9.83
CA ARG A 94 1.09 13.73 10.16
C ARG A 94 2.56 13.42 10.42
N GLU A 95 2.81 12.93 11.63
CA GLU A 95 4.12 12.41 11.99
C GLU A 95 4.44 11.17 11.14
N PRO A 96 5.70 10.98 10.74
CA PRO A 96 6.18 9.71 10.20
C PRO A 96 6.08 8.58 11.24
#